data_AF-A0A3C0JR81-F1
#
_entry.id   AF-A0A3C0JR81-F1
#
_cell.length_a   1.000
_cell.length_b   1.000
_cell.length_c   1.000
_cell.angle_alpha   90.00
_cell.angle_beta   90.00
_cell.angle_gamma   90.00
#
_symmetry.space_group_name_H-M   'P 1'
#
loop_
_entity.id
_entity.type
_entity.pdbx_description
1 polymer ?
#
loop_
_entity_poly.entity_id
_entity_poly.type
_entity_poly.pdbx_seq_one_letter_code
_entity_poly.pdbx_strand_id
1 'polypeptide(L)'
;MTNSSEIQELQADLRSGRDSVLSAVEGVSEAEAHQIPEPGEWTVVQSLAHITELQSFWVTKAVLITQVDDPQITRTAVENDVRLAAVTDRSQDGLASLIRQMNFANNQVVDVVAA
;
A
#
# COMPACT_ATOMS: atom_id res chain seq x y z
N MET A 1 9.81 15.86 -23.95
CA MET A 1 10.72 16.15 -22.81
C MET A 1 9.96 16.26 -21.48
N THR A 2 8.66 15.94 -21.42
CA THR A 2 7.78 16.08 -20.25
C THR A 2 7.71 14.84 -19.35
N ASN A 3 7.90 13.63 -19.89
CA ASN A 3 7.75 12.39 -19.09
C ASN A 3 8.77 12.23 -17.95
N SER A 4 10.00 12.75 -18.08
CA SER A 4 11.03 12.52 -17.06
C SER A 4 10.79 13.30 -15.78
N SER A 5 10.17 14.48 -15.85
CA SER A 5 9.83 15.26 -14.64
C SER A 5 8.62 14.67 -13.94
N GLU A 6 7.58 14.28 -14.68
CA GLU A 6 6.36 13.68 -14.13
C GLU A 6 6.64 12.33 -13.44
N ILE A 7 7.53 11.50 -14.01
CA ILE A 7 7.97 10.25 -13.37
C ILE A 7 8.73 10.53 -12.06
N GLN A 8 9.63 11.51 -12.05
CA GLN A 8 10.40 11.87 -10.86
C GLN A 8 9.50 12.46 -9.76
N GLU A 9 8.52 13.28 -10.13
CA GLU A 9 7.50 13.82 -9.22
C GLU A 9 6.67 12.68 -8.61
N LEU A 10 6.15 11.75 -9.41
CA LEU A 10 5.40 10.60 -8.90
C LEU A 10 6.25 9.73 -7.95
N GLN A 11 7.52 9.50 -8.26
CA GLN A 11 8.42 8.78 -7.36
C GLN A 11 8.67 9.52 -6.05
N ALA A 12 8.77 10.85 -6.09
CA ALA A 12 8.92 11.66 -4.89
C ALA A 12 7.66 11.60 -4.03
N ASP A 13 6.47 11.70 -4.65
CA ASP A 13 5.19 11.61 -3.97
C ASP A 13 4.96 10.26 -3.32
N LEU A 14 5.31 9.15 -4.00
CA LEU A 14 5.21 7.80 -3.45
C LEU A 14 6.10 7.61 -2.21
N ARG A 15 7.31 8.17 -2.23
CA ARG A 15 8.24 8.12 -1.08
C ARG A 15 7.75 9.01 0.05
N SER A 16 7.30 10.22 -0.26
CA SER A 16 6.77 11.18 0.70
C SER A 16 5.51 10.64 1.41
N GLY A 17 4.61 9.98 0.67
CA GLY A 17 3.45 9.31 1.22
C GLY A 17 3.82 8.20 2.20
N ARG A 18 4.79 7.34 1.84
CA ARG A 18 5.34 6.31 2.74
C ARG A 18 5.91 6.95 4.01
N ASP A 19 6.75 7.98 3.86
CA ASP A 19 7.42 8.62 5.00
C ASP A 19 6.41 9.30 5.94
N SER A 20 5.33 9.84 5.40
CA SER A 20 4.22 10.39 6.19
C SER A 20 3.51 9.32 7.02
N VAL A 21 3.27 8.13 6.45
CA VAL A 21 2.70 6.99 7.18
C VAL A 21 3.66 6.52 8.28
N LEU A 22 4.96 6.41 7.98
CA LEU A 22 5.97 6.02 8.97
C LEU A 22 6.04 7.00 10.15
N SER A 23 5.98 8.29 9.86
CA SER A 23 5.95 9.33 10.90
C SER A 23 4.67 9.26 11.74
N ALA A 24 3.51 8.96 11.12
CA ALA A 24 2.24 8.86 11.84
C ALA A 24 2.18 7.67 12.81
N VAL A 25 2.91 6.59 12.54
CA VAL A 25 2.97 5.39 13.42
C VAL A 25 4.20 5.38 14.32
N GLU A 26 5.01 6.45 14.30
CA GLU A 26 6.19 6.56 15.14
C GLU A 26 5.79 6.60 16.63
N GLY A 27 6.46 5.78 17.44
CA GLY A 27 6.21 5.69 18.88
C GLY A 27 5.00 4.85 19.28
N VAL A 28 4.19 4.37 18.33
CA VAL A 28 3.10 3.42 18.61
C VAL A 28 3.69 2.08 19.06
N SER A 29 3.28 1.59 20.23
CA SER A 29 3.69 0.27 20.70
C SER A 29 2.98 -0.85 19.96
N GLU A 30 3.54 -2.06 20.01
CA GLU A 30 2.89 -3.25 19.44
C GLU A 30 1.47 -3.43 20.02
N ALA A 31 1.30 -3.27 21.33
CA ALA A 31 -0.01 -3.45 21.95
C ALA A 31 -1.04 -2.43 21.46
N GLU A 32 -0.66 -1.16 21.35
CA GLU A 32 -1.54 -0.10 20.84
C GLU A 32 -1.87 -0.32 19.36
N ALA A 33 -0.93 -0.83 18.57
CA ALA A 33 -1.12 -1.04 17.14
C ALA A 33 -2.24 -2.06 16.81
N HIS A 34 -2.48 -3.00 17.72
CA HIS A 34 -3.53 -4.02 17.63
C HIS A 34 -4.84 -3.61 18.30
N GLN A 35 -4.89 -2.45 18.96
CA GLN A 35 -6.12 -1.94 19.56
C GLN A 35 -6.99 -1.26 18.52
N ILE A 36 -8.30 -1.52 18.59
CA ILE A 36 -9.31 -0.79 17.84
C ILE A 36 -9.48 0.58 18.52
N PRO A 37 -9.22 1.71 17.84
CA PRO A 37 -9.28 3.02 18.47
C PRO A 37 -10.71 3.38 18.90
N GLU A 38 -11.68 3.20 18.00
CA GLU A 38 -13.11 3.40 18.24
C GLU A 38 -13.95 2.34 17.51
N PRO A 39 -15.20 2.08 17.95
CA PRO A 39 -16.06 1.10 17.30
C PRO A 39 -16.27 1.39 15.81
N GLY A 40 -15.91 0.43 14.97
CA GLY A 40 -16.02 0.53 13.51
C GLY A 40 -14.78 1.09 12.81
N GLU A 41 -13.76 1.51 13.56
CA GLU A 41 -12.47 1.91 13.00
C GLU A 41 -11.52 0.73 12.85
N TRP A 42 -10.48 0.94 12.04
CA TRP A 42 -9.41 -0.03 11.85
C TRP A 42 -8.29 0.19 12.86
N THR A 43 -7.65 -0.90 13.25
CA THR A 43 -6.39 -0.85 14.00
C THR A 43 -5.27 -0.28 13.12
N VAL A 44 -4.15 0.11 13.75
CA VAL A 44 -2.97 0.56 13.00
C VAL A 44 -2.44 -0.56 12.10
N VAL A 45 -2.40 -1.80 12.60
CA VAL A 45 -1.93 -2.96 11.81
C VAL A 45 -2.86 -3.27 10.63
N GLN A 46 -4.18 -3.12 10.78
CA GLN A 46 -5.12 -3.23 9.65
C GLN A 46 -4.87 -2.15 8.60
N SER A 47 -4.64 -0.91 9.05
CA SER A 47 -4.34 0.21 8.15
C SER A 47 -3.03 0.00 7.38
N LEU A 48 -1.97 -0.45 8.04
CA LEU A 48 -0.69 -0.76 7.39
C LEU A 48 -0.79 -1.94 6.42
N ALA A 49 -1.51 -3.00 6.79
CA ALA A 49 -1.77 -4.13 5.92
C ALA A 49 -2.52 -3.68 4.65
N HIS A 50 -3.53 -2.82 4.81
CA HIS A 50 -4.29 -2.27 3.68
C HIS A 50 -3.45 -1.39 2.76
N ILE A 51 -2.67 -0.46 3.32
CA ILE A 51 -1.79 0.43 2.53
C ILE A 51 -0.76 -0.39 1.75
N THR A 52 -0.20 -1.43 2.35
CA THR A 52 0.75 -2.34 1.68
C THR A 52 0.09 -3.06 0.51
N GLU A 53 -1.12 -3.58 0.72
CA GLU A 53 -1.87 -4.34 -0.26
C GLU A 53 -2.39 -3.47 -1.43
N LEU A 54 -2.80 -2.23 -1.16
CA LEU A 54 -3.21 -1.24 -2.16
C LEU A 54 -2.11 -0.90 -3.16
N GLN A 55 -0.88 -0.72 -2.67
CA GLN A 55 0.27 -0.33 -3.50
C GLN A 55 0.55 -1.38 -4.59
N SER A 56 0.68 -2.65 -4.18
CA SER A 56 0.98 -3.74 -5.12
C SER A 56 -0.11 -3.96 -6.16
N PHE A 57 -1.37 -3.74 -5.81
CA PHE A 57 -2.46 -3.92 -6.75
C PHE A 57 -2.51 -2.85 -7.82
N TRP A 58 -2.43 -1.58 -7.42
CA TRP A 58 -2.55 -0.51 -8.38
C TRP A 58 -1.36 -0.47 -9.33
N VAL A 59 -0.15 -0.78 -8.85
CA VAL A 59 1.00 -0.91 -9.74
C VAL A 59 0.82 -2.09 -10.71
N THR A 60 0.21 -3.20 -10.27
CA THR A 60 -0.09 -4.33 -11.16
C THR A 60 -1.08 -3.93 -12.25
N LYS A 61 -2.11 -3.13 -11.93
CA LYS A 61 -3.04 -2.59 -12.94
C LYS A 61 -2.34 -1.61 -13.89
N ALA A 62 -1.44 -0.76 -13.38
CA ALA A 62 -0.66 0.15 -14.21
C ALA A 62 0.24 -0.61 -15.21
N VAL A 63 0.90 -1.68 -14.77
CA VAL A 63 1.68 -2.56 -15.65
C VAL A 63 0.77 -3.28 -16.66
N LEU A 64 -0.41 -3.74 -16.24
CA LEU A 64 -1.34 -4.43 -17.14
C LEU A 64 -1.76 -3.55 -18.32
N ILE A 65 -1.97 -2.25 -18.08
CA ILE A 65 -2.29 -1.25 -19.13
C ILE A 65 -1.22 -1.20 -20.23
N THR A 66 0.06 -1.47 -19.90
CA THR A 66 1.14 -1.43 -20.89
C THR A 66 1.32 -2.74 -21.66
N GLN A 67 0.72 -3.83 -21.18
CA GLN A 67 0.95 -5.19 -21.69
C GLN A 67 -0.23 -5.78 -22.45
N VAL A 68 -1.45 -5.34 -22.13
CA VAL A 68 -2.69 -5.92 -22.66
C VAL A 68 -3.50 -4.83 -23.35
N ASP A 69 -4.01 -5.13 -24.54
CA ASP A 69 -4.95 -4.27 -25.25
C ASP A 69 -6.33 -4.32 -24.56
N ASP A 70 -6.87 -3.16 -24.21
CA ASP A 70 -8.11 -2.95 -23.43
C ASP A 70 -8.24 -3.82 -22.14
N PRO A 71 -7.36 -3.62 -21.14
CA PRO A 71 -7.40 -4.43 -19.93
C PRO A 71 -8.51 -4.01 -18.97
N GLN A 72 -9.05 -4.98 -18.21
CA GLN A 72 -9.95 -4.68 -17.10
C GLN A 72 -9.17 -4.08 -15.91
N ILE A 73 -9.22 -2.76 -15.79
CA ILE A 73 -8.50 -1.97 -14.78
C ILE A 73 -9.33 -1.63 -13.54
N THR A 74 -10.64 -1.85 -13.58
CA THR A 74 -11.51 -1.58 -12.42
C THR A 74 -11.37 -2.67 -11.36
N ARG A 75 -11.74 -2.34 -10.12
CA ARG A 75 -11.88 -3.32 -9.04
C ARG A 75 -13.24 -4.00 -9.19
N THR A 76 -13.23 -5.32 -9.27
CA THR A 76 -14.44 -6.14 -9.14
C THR A 76 -14.80 -6.35 -7.66
N ALA A 77 -16.06 -6.68 -7.38
CA ALA A 77 -16.51 -7.00 -6.02
C ALA A 77 -15.73 -8.18 -5.43
N VAL A 78 -15.47 -9.22 -6.23
CA VAL A 78 -14.69 -10.40 -5.82
C VAL A 78 -13.26 -10.03 -5.46
N GLU A 79 -12.59 -9.19 -6.26
CA GLU A 79 -11.26 -8.68 -5.90
C GLU A 79 -11.31 -7.90 -4.59
N ASN A 80 -12.35 -7.10 -4.35
CA ASN A 80 -12.48 -6.35 -3.10
C ASN A 80 -12.57 -7.26 -1.86
N ASP A 81 -13.41 -8.30 -1.93
CA ASP A 81 -13.61 -9.24 -0.82
C ASP A 81 -12.31 -10.01 -0.50
N VAL A 82 -11.61 -10.49 -1.53
CA VAL A 82 -10.32 -11.20 -1.37
C VAL A 82 -9.27 -10.31 -0.73
N ARG A 83 -9.21 -9.03 -1.13
CA ARG A 83 -8.25 -8.06 -0.58
C ARG A 83 -8.56 -7.74 0.86
N LEU A 84 -9.83 -7.51 1.19
CA LEU A 84 -10.23 -7.24 2.57
C LEU A 84 -9.90 -8.44 3.47
N ALA A 85 -10.13 -9.67 3.00
CA ALA A 85 -9.71 -10.87 3.71
C ALA A 85 -8.19 -10.92 3.91
N ALA A 86 -7.39 -10.59 2.88
CA ALA A 86 -5.93 -10.54 3.00
C ALA A 86 -5.45 -9.46 3.99
N VAL A 87 -6.15 -8.33 4.09
CA VAL A 87 -5.91 -7.30 5.11
C VAL A 87 -6.22 -7.83 6.50
N THR A 88 -7.34 -8.52 6.69
CA THR A 88 -7.72 -9.13 7.97
C THR A 88 -6.73 -10.19 8.42
N ASP A 89 -6.25 -11.05 7.52
CA ASP A 89 -5.24 -12.07 7.83
C ASP A 89 -3.92 -11.42 8.26
N ARG A 90 -3.44 -10.45 7.47
CA ARG A 90 -2.16 -9.78 7.76
C ARG A 90 -2.23 -8.83 8.94
N SER A 91 -3.41 -8.41 9.38
CA SER A 91 -3.52 -7.58 10.57
C SER A 91 -3.16 -8.34 11.86
N GLN A 92 -2.92 -9.65 11.78
CA GLN A 92 -2.38 -10.43 12.89
C GLN A 92 -0.83 -10.39 12.95
N ASP A 93 -0.17 -9.85 11.93
CA ASP A 93 1.28 -9.68 11.92
C ASP A 93 1.73 -8.59 12.91
N GLY A 94 2.99 -8.68 13.33
CA GLY A 94 3.59 -7.66 14.18
C GLY A 94 3.77 -6.32 13.46
N LEU A 95 3.61 -5.20 14.18
CA LEU A 95 3.76 -3.83 13.65
C LEU A 95 5.07 -3.64 12.88
N ALA A 96 6.19 -4.08 13.47
CA ALA A 96 7.50 -3.96 12.83
C ALA A 96 7.61 -4.78 11.53
N SER A 97 6.90 -5.91 11.43
CA SER A 97 6.84 -6.71 10.20
C SER A 97 6.06 -5.96 9.12
N LEU A 98 4.90 -5.43 9.47
CA LEU A 98 4.05 -4.68 8.54
C LEU A 98 4.73 -3.41 8.02
N ILE A 99 5.45 -2.67 8.88
CA ILE A 99 6.26 -1.52 8.45
C ILE A 99 7.32 -1.94 7.41
N ARG A 100 8.04 -3.05 7.65
CA ARG A 100 9.02 -3.57 6.69
C ARG A 100 8.37 -3.97 5.36
N GLN A 101 7.24 -4.65 5.42
CA GLN A 101 6.50 -5.08 4.24
C GLN A 101 5.99 -3.88 3.43
N MET A 102 5.44 -2.86 4.10
CA MET A 102 5.00 -1.62 3.48
C MET A 102 6.15 -0.90 2.76
N ASN A 103 7.29 -0.76 3.44
CA ASN A 103 8.47 -0.12 2.86
C ASN A 103 8.98 -0.90 1.64
N PHE A 104 8.99 -2.23 1.72
CA PHE A 104 9.37 -3.08 0.60
C PHE A 104 8.42 -2.91 -0.59
N ALA A 105 7.10 -2.96 -0.36
CA ALA A 105 6.11 -2.76 -1.42
C ALA A 105 6.23 -1.37 -2.06
N ASN A 106 6.42 -0.31 -1.26
CA ASN A 106 6.61 1.04 -1.78
C ASN A 106 7.84 1.16 -2.68
N ASN A 107 8.97 0.58 -2.26
CA ASN A 107 10.19 0.58 -3.07
C ASN A 107 9.96 -0.15 -4.41
N GLN A 108 9.27 -1.30 -4.39
CA GLN A 108 8.94 -2.01 -5.62
C GLN A 108 8.06 -1.17 -6.56
N VAL A 109 7.06 -0.45 -6.03
CA VAL A 109 6.22 0.45 -6.85
C VAL A 109 7.05 1.57 -7.46
N VAL A 110 7.92 2.20 -6.67
CA VAL A 110 8.82 3.28 -7.12
C VAL A 110 9.75 2.80 -8.24
N ASP A 111 10.26 1.57 -8.13
CA ASP A 111 11.14 0.96 -9.14
C ASP A 111 10.38 0.65 -10.43
N VAL A 112 9.14 0.16 -10.34
CA VAL A 112 8.30 -0.11 -11.53
C VAL A 112 7.98 1.17 -12.28
N VAL A 113 7.71 2.27 -11.58
CA VAL A 113 7.46 3.58 -12.21
C VAL A 113 8.72 4.14 -12.90
N ALA A 114 9.91 3.63 -12.58
CA ALA A 114 11.18 4.01 -13.22
C ALA A 114 11.44 3.30 -14.57
N ALA A 115 10.72 2.21 -14.85
CA ALA A 115 10.96 1.29 -15.98
C ALA A 115 10.16 1.67 -17.23
#